data_AF-A0A4Y2IWX3-F1
#
_entry.id   AF-A0A4Y2IWX3-F1
#
_cell.length_a   1.000
_cell.length_b   1.000
_cell.length_c   1.000
_cell.angle_alpha   90.00
_cell.angle_beta   90.00
_cell.angle_gamma   90.00
#
_symmetry.space_group_name_H-M   'P 1'
#
loop_
_entity.id
_entity.type
_entity.pdbx_description
1 polymer ?
#
loop_
_entity_poly.entity_id
_entity_poly.type
_entity_poly.pdbx_seq_one_letter_code
_entity_poly.pdbx_strand_id
1 'polypeptide(L)'
;MSEKRKILKKIKINPKVSEVKLAAETSQIIGRSVSAETVRNVIRQAGYKSRAARKKPFISLQNQKKHLEFAKTHQLKTNNFWNKVIFSDES
;
A
#
# COMPACT_ATOMS: atom_id res chain seq x y z
N MET A 1 14.43 11.46 -19.09
CA MET A 1 13.67 10.67 -18.09
C MET A 1 13.68 9.20 -18.49
N SER A 2 14.34 8.32 -17.71
CA SER A 2 14.46 6.89 -18.04
C SER A 2 13.10 6.16 -18.03
N GLU A 3 12.90 5.25 -18.98
CA GLU A 3 11.69 4.41 -19.13
C GLU A 3 11.37 3.63 -17.85
N LYS A 4 12.40 3.07 -17.20
CA LYS A 4 12.29 2.37 -15.92
C LYS A 4 11.65 3.25 -14.83
N ARG A 5 12.05 4.53 -14.75
CA ARG A 5 11.52 5.48 -13.76
C ARG A 5 10.03 5.77 -13.99
N LYS A 6 9.57 5.80 -15.24
CA LYS A 6 8.14 5.99 -15.58
C LYS A 6 7.30 4.81 -15.08
N ILE A 7 7.77 3.59 -15.31
CA ILE A 7 7.13 2.35 -14.84
C ILE A 7 7.00 2.37 -13.31
N LEU A 8 8.10 2.63 -12.59
CA LEU A 8 8.12 2.63 -11.13
C LEU A 8 7.23 3.72 -10.52
N LYS A 9 7.19 4.92 -11.12
CA LYS A 9 6.30 6.00 -10.68
C LYS A 9 4.84 5.57 -10.76
N LYS A 10 4.45 4.88 -11.83
CA LYS A 10 3.06 4.46 -12.05
C LYS A 10 2.61 3.39 -11.06
N ILE A 11 3.49 2.45 -10.72
CA ILE A 11 3.26 1.44 -9.69
C ILE A 11 3.14 2.07 -8.31
N LYS A 12 3.95 3.08 -8.00
CA LYS A 12 3.87 3.80 -6.73
C LYS A 12 2.52 4.52 -6.55
N ILE A 13 1.93 5.02 -7.65
CA ILE A 13 0.61 5.67 -7.63
C ILE A 13 -0.50 4.64 -7.50
N ASN A 14 -0.46 3.57 -8.30
CA ASN A 14 -1.45 2.50 -8.26
C ASN A 14 -0.78 1.12 -8.29
N PRO A 15 -0.57 0.48 -7.12
CA PRO A 15 0.14 -0.79 -7.03
C PRO A 15 -0.71 -2.00 -7.49
N LYS A 16 -1.98 -1.80 -7.84
CA LYS A 16 -2.90 -2.87 -8.26
C LYS A 16 -2.99 -3.04 -9.78
N VAL A 17 -2.27 -2.25 -10.56
CA VAL A 17 -2.32 -2.30 -12.02
C VAL A 17 -1.65 -3.58 -12.53
N SER A 18 -2.28 -4.25 -13.49
CA SER A 18 -1.70 -5.43 -14.13
C SER A 18 -0.50 -5.04 -15.01
N GLU A 19 0.49 -5.93 -15.10
CA GLU A 19 1.70 -5.71 -15.88
C GLU A 19 1.39 -5.45 -17.37
N VAL A 20 0.36 -6.11 -17.91
CA VAL A 20 -0.08 -5.94 -19.31
C VAL A 20 -0.65 -4.54 -19.56
N LYS A 21 -1.52 -4.07 -18.66
CA LYS A 21 -2.08 -2.73 -18.77
C LYS A 21 -0.99 -1.67 -18.61
N LEU A 22 -0.07 -1.90 -17.66
CA LEU A 22 1.06 -1.02 -17.43
C LEU A 22 2.00 -0.96 -18.65
N ALA A 23 2.21 -2.08 -19.34
CA ALA A 23 3.01 -2.16 -20.55
C ALA A 23 2.38 -1.37 -21.71
N ALA A 24 1.07 -1.53 -21.92
CA ALA A 24 0.34 -0.78 -22.96
C ALA A 24 0.40 0.73 -22.72
N GLU A 25 0.12 1.17 -21.49
CA GLU A 25 0.17 2.59 -21.14
C GLU A 25 1.60 3.16 -21.21
N THR A 26 2.60 2.37 -20.83
CA THR A 26 4.01 2.78 -20.90
C THR A 26 4.46 2.90 -22.36
N SER A 27 4.00 1.99 -23.22
CA SER A 27 4.30 1.99 -24.66
C SER A 27 3.75 3.24 -25.34
N GLN A 28 2.52 3.63 -25.02
CA GLN A 28 1.90 4.86 -25.54
C GLN A 28 2.68 6.12 -25.14
N ILE A 29 3.17 6.19 -23.90
CA ILE A 29 3.90 7.35 -23.37
C ILE A 29 5.32 7.46 -23.94
N ILE A 30 5.92 6.34 -24.32
CA ILE A 30 7.30 6.27 -24.81
C ILE A 30 7.36 6.30 -26.34
N GLY A 31 6.27 5.92 -27.02
CA GLY A 31 6.24 5.77 -28.47
C GLY A 31 6.98 4.53 -28.97
N ARG A 32 7.23 3.55 -28.09
CA ARG A 32 7.87 2.27 -28.41
C ARG A 32 7.12 1.12 -27.77
N SER A 33 7.13 -0.04 -28.41
CA SER A 33 6.55 -1.25 -27.85
C SER A 33 7.35 -1.72 -26.63
N VAL A 34 6.68 -1.80 -25.48
CA VAL A 34 7.24 -2.37 -24.25
C VAL A 34 6.46 -3.65 -23.95
N SER A 35 7.17 -4.77 -23.80
CA SER A 35 6.55 -6.04 -23.42
C SER A 35 6.21 -6.07 -21.93
N ALA A 36 5.21 -6.89 -21.57
CA ALA A 36 4.86 -7.12 -20.16
C ALA A 36 6.03 -7.72 -19.36
N GLU A 37 6.88 -8.54 -19.99
CA GLU A 37 8.04 -9.15 -19.35
C GLU A 37 9.11 -8.10 -18.99
N THR A 38 9.34 -7.11 -19.86
CA THR A 38 10.24 -5.99 -19.55
C THR A 38 9.74 -5.20 -18.34
N VAL A 39 8.43 -4.95 -18.25
CA VAL A 39 7.82 -4.31 -17.09
C VAL A 39 8.04 -5.15 -15.83
N ARG A 40 7.74 -6.45 -15.88
CA ARG A 40 7.95 -7.39 -14.77
C ARG A 40 9.40 -7.41 -14.28
N ASN A 41 10.36 -7.42 -15.18
CA ASN A 41 11.79 -7.42 -14.83
C ASN A 41 12.19 -6.13 -14.11
N VAL A 42 11.71 -4.97 -14.57
CA VAL A 42 11.95 -3.68 -13.90
C VAL A 42 11.34 -3.67 -12.49
N ILE A 43 10.13 -4.22 -12.32
CA ILE A 43 9.44 -4.34 -11.03
C ILE A 43 10.27 -5.18 -10.04
N ARG A 44 10.71 -6.35 -10.48
CA ARG A 44 11.50 -7.28 -9.67
C ARG A 44 12.88 -6.71 -9.32
N GLN A 45 13.56 -6.07 -10.29
CA GLN A 45 14.85 -5.40 -10.06
C GLN A 45 14.73 -4.26 -9.03
N ALA A 46 13.58 -3.58 -8.99
CA ALA A 46 13.30 -2.56 -7.98
C ALA A 46 12.84 -3.13 -6.61
N GLY A 47 12.79 -4.46 -6.45
CA GLY A 47 12.46 -5.13 -5.19
C GLY A 47 10.96 -5.28 -4.90
N TYR A 48 10.09 -4.91 -5.83
CA TYR A 48 8.64 -5.07 -5.65
C TYR A 48 8.22 -6.52 -5.82
N LYS A 49 7.28 -6.96 -4.97
CA LYS A 49 6.68 -8.30 -4.98
C LYS A 49 5.18 -8.19 -5.09
N SER A 50 4.56 -9.02 -5.93
CA SER A 50 3.10 -9.15 -5.98
C SER A 50 2.59 -9.86 -4.72
N ARG A 51 1.55 -9.31 -4.10
CA ARG A 51 0.88 -9.90 -2.92
C ARG A 51 -0.61 -9.65 -2.98
N ALA A 52 -1.39 -10.58 -2.45
CA ALA A 52 -2.81 -10.35 -2.18
C ALA A 52 -2.95 -9.35 -1.02
N ALA A 53 -3.79 -8.32 -1.20
CA ALA A 53 -4.08 -7.37 -0.15
C ALA A 53 -4.89 -8.04 0.97
N ARG A 54 -4.56 -7.76 2.24
CA ARG A 54 -5.35 -8.27 3.37
C ARG A 54 -6.74 -7.64 3.39
N LYS A 55 -7.78 -8.47 3.59
CA LYS A 55 -9.13 -7.98 3.89
C LYS A 55 -9.10 -7.30 5.26
N LYS A 56 -9.62 -6.07 5.33
CA LYS A 56 -9.76 -5.31 6.57
C LYS A 56 -11.21 -4.84 6.68
N PRO A 57 -11.80 -4.78 7.88
CA PRO A 57 -13.11 -4.16 8.05
C PRO A 57 -13.04 -2.70 7.62
N PHE A 58 -14.14 -2.20 7.07
CA PHE A 58 -14.26 -0.79 6.72
C PHE A 58 -14.36 0.04 8.00
N ILE A 59 -13.51 1.06 8.14
CA ILE A 59 -13.55 1.99 9.27
C ILE A 59 -13.92 3.36 8.71
N SER A 60 -15.00 3.94 9.22
CA SER A 60 -15.42 5.29 8.83
C SER A 60 -14.33 6.33 9.14
N LEU A 61 -14.31 7.45 8.41
CA LEU A 61 -13.33 8.51 8.67
C LEU A 61 -13.40 9.05 10.10
N GLN A 62 -14.60 9.09 10.69
CA GLN A 62 -14.80 9.50 12.08
C GLN A 62 -14.14 8.51 13.06
N ASN A 63 -14.34 7.21 12.85
CA ASN A 63 -13.76 6.19 13.73
C ASN A 63 -12.23 6.12 13.56
N GLN A 64 -11.69 6.34 12.35
CA GLN A 64 -10.24 6.45 12.15
C GLN A 64 -9.63 7.59 12.98
N LYS A 65 -10.28 8.76 13.04
CA LYS A 65 -9.81 9.89 13.85
C LYS A 65 -9.84 9.55 15.34
N LYS A 66 -10.96 9.01 15.84
CA LYS A 66 -11.11 8.59 17.24
C LYS A 66 -10.05 7.56 17.64
N HIS A 67 -9.81 6.56 16.80
CA HIS A 67 -8.79 5.54 17.06
C HIS A 67 -7.38 6.14 17.09
N LEU A 68 -7.07 7.08 16.20
CA LEU A 68 -5.77 7.75 16.18
C LEU A 68 -5.55 8.62 17.42
N GLU A 69 -6.57 9.38 17.84
CA GLU A 69 -6.53 10.19 19.06
C GLU A 69 -6.37 9.32 20.31
N PHE A 70 -7.12 8.21 20.40
CA PHE A 70 -6.98 7.23 21.47
C PHE A 70 -5.55 6.66 21.52
N ALA A 71 -5.00 6.25 20.38
CA ALA A 71 -3.64 5.71 20.31
C ALA A 71 -2.60 6.75 20.75
N LYS A 72 -2.70 8.00 20.28
CA LYS A 72 -1.77 9.08 20.66
C LYS A 72 -1.81 9.40 22.15
N THR A 73 -3.01 9.48 22.72
CA THR A 73 -3.21 9.81 24.15
C THR A 73 -2.71 8.70 25.08
N HIS A 74 -2.71 7.45 24.60
CA HIS A 74 -2.33 6.28 25.40
C HIS A 74 -0.94 5.70 25.06
N GLN A 75 -0.24 6.22 24.04
CA GLN A 75 1.06 5.70 23.58
C GLN A 75 2.14 5.70 24.67
N LEU A 76 2.16 6.73 25.53
CA LEU A 76 3.16 6.92 26.59
C LEU A 76 2.67 6.45 27.97
N LYS A 77 1.52 5.78 28.05
CA LYS A 77 0.99 5.28 29.33
C LYS A 77 1.88 4.15 29.86
N THR A 78 2.14 4.17 31.16
CA THR A 78 2.97 3.18 31.84
C THR A 78 2.24 1.85 31.97
N ASN A 79 3.01 0.77 32.18
CA ASN A 79 2.44 -0.56 32.33
C ASN A 79 1.47 -0.66 33.53
N ASN A 80 1.70 0.10 34.60
CA ASN A 80 0.80 0.17 35.75
C ASN A 80 -0.59 0.72 35.38
N PHE A 81 -0.68 1.61 34.39
CA PHE A 81 -1.97 2.07 33.88
C PHE A 81 -2.71 0.92 33.19
N TRP A 82 -2.06 0.21 32.27
CA TRP A 82 -2.67 -0.90 31.53
C TRP A 82 -3.05 -2.08 32.41
N ASN A 83 -2.27 -2.38 33.47
CA ASN A 83 -2.60 -3.42 34.44
C ASN A 83 -3.90 -3.15 35.22
N LYS A 84 -4.38 -1.90 35.23
CA LYS A 84 -5.65 -1.52 35.88
C LYS A 84 -6.82 -1.47 34.91
N VAL A 85 -6.57 -1.59 33.60
CA VAL A 85 -7.62 -1.56 32.57
C VAL A 85 -8.15 -2.97 32.37
N ILE A 86 -9.45 -3.15 32.54
CA ILE A 86 -10.16 -4.39 32.23
C ILE A 86 -10.86 -4.20 30.89
N PHE A 87 -10.60 -5.09 29.94
CA PHE A 87 -11.31 -5.14 28.66
C PHE A 87 -12.38 -6.21 28.73
N SER A 88 -13.61 -5.84 28.38
CA SER A 88 -14.72 -6.77 28.17
C SER A 88 -15.17 -6.62 26.73
N ASP A 89 -15.35 -7.74 26.04
CA ASP A 89 -15.97 -7.80 24.72
C ASP A 89 -17.10 -8.83 24.79
N GLU A 90 -18.22 -8.53 24.14
CA GLU A 90 -19.34 -9.46 24.07
C GLU A 90 -19.19 -10.31 22.80
N SER A 91 -19.26 -11.64 22.96
CA SER A 91 -19.26 -12.59 21.84
C SER A 91 -20.65 -12.79 21.25
#